data_AF-A0A1C6A394-F1
#
_entry.id   AF-A0A1C6A394-F1
#
_cell.length_a   1.000
_cell.length_b   1.000
_cell.length_c   1.000
_cell.angle_alpha   90.00
_cell.angle_beta   90.00
_cell.angle_gamma   90.00
#
_symmetry.space_group_name_H-M   'P 1'
#
loop_
_entity.id
_entity.type
_entity.pdbx_description
1 polymer ?
#
loop_
_entity_poly.entity_id
_entity_poly.type
_entity_poly.pdbx_seq_one_letter_code
_entity_poly.pdbx_strand_id
1 'polypeptide(L)'
;MLPRAQIKRLAKERFMARYGRTLGGVLAAGALIYFASPFIVISPVLMVGLSLFALATYNGREDCQVGMIFDGFEHFGRNLGSMLLQALFILCAYLSGMLALMLVGIIIGIIVGVSTAVMGGATLANLLLLLFVPLAIAVIVLMLVVYYILSMTRFILAESHQIKAFDALKLSARITKGHRADIFVFDLSFLGWMLLGVLTLGILNILYVIPYMTTAQAGLYTELKREAIAMYKVKEEEFN
;
A
#
# COMPACT_ATOMS: atom_id res chain seq x y z
N MET A 1 -6.69 18.73 -2.93
CA MET A 1 -6.74 17.47 -3.66
C MET A 1 -7.53 17.58 -4.96
N LEU A 2 -6.98 17.12 -6.07
CA LEU A 2 -7.76 16.66 -7.21
C LEU A 2 -8.76 15.56 -6.76
N PRO A 3 -10.00 15.57 -7.27
CA PRO A 3 -10.93 14.48 -7.08
C PRO A 3 -10.34 13.14 -7.53
N ARG A 4 -10.64 12.07 -6.78
CA ARG A 4 -10.14 10.70 -7.03
C ARG A 4 -10.38 10.22 -8.47
N ALA A 5 -11.50 10.64 -9.08
CA ALA A 5 -11.84 10.34 -10.47
C ALA A 5 -10.90 11.02 -11.47
N GLN A 6 -10.46 12.25 -11.20
CA GLN A 6 -9.52 12.97 -12.04
C GLN A 6 -8.11 12.36 -11.97
N ILE A 7 -7.65 11.97 -10.77
CA ILE A 7 -6.36 11.27 -10.59
C ILE A 7 -6.33 9.99 -11.44
N LYS A 8 -7.41 9.21 -11.38
CA LYS A 8 -7.57 7.98 -12.19
C LYS A 8 -7.63 8.24 -13.69
N ARG A 9 -8.37 9.27 -14.11
CA ARG A 9 -8.45 9.65 -15.53
C ARG A 9 -7.08 10.05 -16.05
N LEU A 10 -6.36 10.89 -15.32
CA LEU A 10 -5.01 11.33 -15.70
C LEU A 10 -4.03 10.16 -15.70
N ALA A 11 -4.07 9.29 -14.68
CA ALA A 11 -3.24 8.09 -14.63
C ALA A 11 -3.52 7.16 -15.82
N LYS A 12 -4.79 6.97 -16.20
CA LYS A 12 -5.18 6.19 -17.38
C LYS A 12 -4.66 6.83 -18.67
N GLU A 13 -4.77 8.14 -18.81
CA GLU A 13 -4.28 8.87 -19.98
C GLU A 13 -2.75 8.73 -20.13
N ARG A 14 -2.00 8.96 -19.04
CA ARG A 14 -0.53 8.82 -19.01
C ARG A 14 -0.08 7.39 -19.29
N PHE A 15 -0.73 6.42 -18.67
CA PHE A 15 -0.50 5.00 -18.93
C PHE A 15 -0.75 4.64 -20.39
N MET A 16 -1.87 5.06 -20.97
CA MET A 16 -2.23 4.75 -22.35
C MET A 16 -1.31 5.42 -23.36
N ALA A 17 -0.90 6.66 -23.09
CA ALA A 17 0.04 7.37 -23.95
C ALA A 17 1.38 6.65 -24.11
N ARG A 18 1.78 5.82 -23.14
CA ARG A 18 3.04 5.07 -23.14
C ARG A 18 2.86 3.60 -22.79
N TYR A 19 1.75 3.01 -23.26
CA TYR A 19 1.30 1.67 -22.88
C TYR A 19 2.42 0.62 -22.92
N GLY A 20 3.15 0.52 -24.03
CA GLY A 20 4.20 -0.48 -24.21
C GLY A 20 5.34 -0.36 -23.19
N ARG A 21 5.79 0.86 -22.87
CA ARG A 21 6.87 1.08 -21.89
C ARG A 21 6.38 0.84 -20.48
N THR A 22 5.20 1.34 -20.13
CA THR A 22 4.63 1.16 -18.78
C THR A 22 4.31 -0.30 -18.50
N LEU A 23 3.68 -1.00 -19.44
CA LEU A 23 3.41 -2.42 -19.33
C LEU A 23 4.73 -3.21 -19.23
N GLY A 24 5.67 -2.98 -20.15
CA GLY A 24 6.97 -3.66 -20.13
C GLY A 24 7.72 -3.47 -18.83
N GLY A 25 7.74 -2.24 -18.29
CA GLY A 25 8.38 -1.93 -17.01
C GLY A 25 7.71 -2.61 -15.82
N VAL A 26 6.38 -2.55 -15.74
CA VAL A 26 5.63 -3.17 -14.64
C VAL A 26 5.75 -4.69 -14.68
N LEU A 27 5.73 -5.32 -15.86
CA LEU A 27 5.93 -6.75 -16.02
C LEU A 27 7.37 -7.17 -15.67
N ALA A 28 8.37 -6.42 -16.14
CA ALA A 28 9.76 -6.67 -15.82
C ALA A 28 10.00 -6.57 -14.31
N ALA A 29 9.53 -5.48 -13.67
CA ALA A 29 9.59 -5.32 -12.22
C ALA A 29 8.85 -6.45 -11.50
N GLY A 30 7.63 -6.78 -11.93
CA GLY A 30 6.82 -7.82 -11.31
C GLY A 30 7.49 -9.20 -11.37
N ALA A 31 8.06 -9.57 -12.52
CA ALA A 31 8.81 -10.80 -12.68
C ALA A 31 10.08 -10.80 -11.81
N LEU A 32 10.87 -9.72 -11.85
CA LEU A 32 12.07 -9.59 -11.03
C LEU A 32 11.76 -9.67 -9.53
N ILE A 33 10.72 -8.98 -9.06
CA ILE A 33 10.27 -9.02 -7.67
C ILE A 33 9.81 -10.43 -7.29
N TYR A 34 9.10 -11.12 -8.17
CA TYR A 34 8.65 -12.50 -7.92
C TYR A 34 9.84 -13.46 -7.77
N PHE A 35 10.79 -13.45 -8.72
CA PHE A 35 12.01 -14.27 -8.64
C PHE A 35 12.93 -13.84 -7.50
N ALA A 36 12.95 -12.55 -7.15
CA ALA A 36 13.71 -12.00 -6.04
C ALA A 36 13.02 -12.23 -4.68
N SER A 37 11.76 -12.68 -4.63
CA SER A 37 11.00 -12.82 -3.37
C SER A 37 11.64 -13.74 -2.32
N PRO A 38 12.37 -14.82 -2.67
CA PRO A 38 13.12 -15.60 -1.68
C PRO A 38 14.28 -14.79 -1.06
N PHE A 39 14.76 -13.78 -1.78
CA PHE A 39 15.82 -12.87 -1.37
C PHE A 39 15.20 -11.61 -0.77
N ILE A 40 14.94 -11.68 0.54
CA ILE A 40 14.35 -10.60 1.38
C ILE A 40 15.01 -9.22 1.15
N VAL A 41 16.26 -9.23 0.69
CA VAL A 41 17.08 -8.03 0.49
C VAL A 41 16.81 -7.33 -0.86
N ILE A 42 16.49 -8.06 -1.92
CA ILE A 42 16.45 -7.52 -3.29
C ILE A 42 15.06 -6.97 -3.62
N SER A 43 14.02 -7.69 -3.24
CA SER A 43 12.62 -7.34 -3.53
C SER A 43 12.19 -5.94 -3.06
N PRO A 44 12.52 -5.49 -1.83
CA PRO A 44 12.07 -4.18 -1.37
C PRO A 44 12.74 -3.02 -2.12
N VAL A 45 13.98 -3.21 -2.56
CA VAL A 45 14.74 -2.20 -3.32
C VAL A 45 14.16 -2.06 -4.74
N LEU A 46 13.78 -3.18 -5.36
CA LEU A 46 13.04 -3.18 -6.63
C LEU A 46 11.68 -2.49 -6.52
N MET A 47 11.00 -2.59 -5.37
CA MET A 47 9.74 -1.85 -5.15
C MET A 47 9.96 -0.33 -5.13
N VAL A 48 11.08 0.16 -4.60
CA VAL A 48 11.42 1.60 -4.66
C VAL A 48 11.68 2.02 -6.11
N GLY A 49 12.43 1.23 -6.88
CA GLY A 49 12.64 1.50 -8.31
C GLY A 49 11.35 1.46 -9.14
N LEU A 50 10.45 0.50 -8.88
CA LEU A 50 9.12 0.49 -9.48
C LEU A 50 8.29 1.74 -9.12
N SER A 51 8.44 2.23 -7.89
CA SER A 51 7.78 3.46 -7.44
C SER A 51 8.33 4.70 -8.15
N LEU A 52 9.65 4.76 -8.39
CA LEU A 52 10.28 5.79 -9.22
C LEU A 52 9.77 5.75 -10.66
N PHE A 53 9.74 4.55 -11.26
CA PHE A 53 9.22 4.35 -12.61
C PHE A 53 7.74 4.76 -12.73
N ALA A 54 6.93 4.42 -11.73
CA ALA A 54 5.52 4.82 -11.68
C ALA A 54 5.35 6.35 -11.56
N LEU A 55 6.18 7.03 -10.76
CA LEU A 55 6.21 8.49 -10.67
C LEU A 55 6.65 9.13 -11.98
N ALA A 56 7.70 8.62 -12.62
CA ALA A 56 8.16 9.11 -13.92
C ALA A 56 7.06 8.96 -14.99
N THR A 57 6.33 7.84 -14.98
CA THR A 57 5.19 7.60 -15.87
C THR A 57 4.06 8.59 -15.63
N TYR A 58 3.63 8.77 -14.37
CA TYR A 58 2.52 9.67 -14.03
C TYR A 58 2.84 11.14 -14.32
N ASN A 59 4.05 11.58 -13.96
CA ASN A 59 4.52 12.94 -14.21
C ASN A 59 4.83 13.19 -15.71
N GLY A 60 4.86 12.15 -16.53
CA GLY A 60 5.10 12.24 -17.97
C GLY A 60 6.54 12.57 -18.35
N ARG A 61 7.52 12.24 -17.50
CA ARG A 61 8.94 12.57 -17.74
C ARG A 61 9.44 11.92 -19.03
N GLU A 62 10.12 12.67 -19.89
CA GLU A 62 10.53 12.18 -21.24
C GLU A 62 11.55 11.03 -21.19
N ASP A 63 12.38 11.01 -20.16
CA ASP A 63 13.40 10.00 -19.86
C ASP A 63 12.84 8.67 -19.32
N CYS A 64 11.51 8.55 -19.18
CA CYS A 64 10.87 7.37 -18.62
C CYS A 64 11.24 6.09 -19.38
N GLN A 65 12.07 5.27 -18.74
CA GLN A 65 12.64 4.04 -19.27
C GLN A 65 12.51 2.90 -18.27
N VAL A 66 12.39 1.67 -18.77
CA VAL A 66 12.26 0.46 -17.95
C VAL A 66 13.47 0.28 -17.02
N GLY A 67 14.65 0.77 -17.43
CA GLY A 67 15.86 0.76 -16.61
C GLY A 67 15.73 1.44 -15.24
N MET A 68 14.80 2.38 -15.08
CA MET A 68 14.59 3.12 -13.83
C MET A 68 14.20 2.22 -12.64
N ILE A 69 13.73 1.00 -12.92
CA ILE A 69 13.45 0.00 -11.88
C ILE A 69 14.73 -0.38 -11.12
N PHE A 70 15.90 -0.29 -11.77
CA PHE A 70 17.19 -0.56 -11.17
C PHE A 70 17.79 0.65 -10.44
N ASP A 71 17.26 1.86 -10.63
CA ASP A 71 17.73 3.05 -9.90
C ASP A 71 17.46 2.94 -8.40
N GLY A 72 16.52 2.07 -8.00
CA GLY A 72 16.34 1.69 -6.59
C GLY A 72 17.62 1.19 -5.93
N PHE A 73 18.56 0.61 -6.68
CA PHE A 73 19.83 0.08 -6.16
C PHE A 73 20.91 1.13 -5.94
N GLU A 74 20.79 2.35 -6.49
CA GLU A 74 21.81 3.39 -6.37
C GLU A 74 22.14 3.71 -4.90
N HIS A 75 21.11 3.70 -4.04
CA HIS A 75 21.21 3.90 -2.60
C HIS A 75 20.75 2.65 -1.83
N PHE A 76 21.27 1.48 -2.23
CA PHE A 76 20.82 0.17 -1.75
C PHE A 76 20.65 0.07 -0.23
N GLY A 77 21.70 0.36 0.55
CA GLY A 77 21.66 0.20 2.01
C GLY A 77 20.61 1.05 2.70
N ARG A 78 20.39 2.27 2.21
CA ARG A 78 19.38 3.20 2.72
C ARG A 78 17.96 2.77 2.33
N ASN A 79 17.76 2.44 1.05
CA ASN A 79 16.46 2.02 0.54
C ASN A 79 16.02 0.70 1.19
N LEU A 80 16.95 -0.26 1.29
CA LEU A 80 16.77 -1.49 2.02
C LEU A 80 16.46 -1.24 3.50
N GLY A 81 17.30 -0.47 4.20
CA GLY A 81 17.12 -0.20 5.62
C GLY A 81 15.78 0.46 5.93
N SER A 82 15.33 1.38 5.07
CA SER A 82 14.04 2.06 5.20
C SER A 82 12.86 1.13 4.93
N MET A 83 12.95 0.29 3.91
CA MET A 83 11.93 -0.71 3.58
C MET A 83 11.85 -1.82 4.63
N LEU A 84 13.00 -2.26 5.19
CA LEU A 84 13.03 -3.23 6.29
C LEU A 84 12.46 -2.63 7.57
N LEU A 85 12.75 -1.35 7.87
CA LEU A 85 12.17 -0.65 9.00
C LEU A 85 10.65 -0.50 8.83
N GLN A 86 10.19 -0.17 7.62
CA GLN A 86 8.77 -0.17 7.27
C GLN A 86 8.14 -1.55 7.47
N ALA A 87 8.77 -2.60 6.95
CA ALA A 87 8.29 -3.97 7.08
C ALA A 87 8.21 -4.39 8.56
N LEU A 88 9.21 -4.04 9.36
CA LEU A 88 9.23 -4.28 10.81
C LEU A 88 8.06 -3.57 11.50
N PHE A 89 7.78 -2.31 11.16
CA PHE A 89 6.67 -1.57 11.77
C PHE A 89 5.30 -2.17 11.39
N ILE A 90 5.13 -2.56 10.13
CA ILE A 90 3.92 -3.25 9.65
C ILE A 90 3.78 -4.60 10.34
N LEU A 91 4.88 -5.35 10.47
CA LEU A 91 4.90 -6.63 11.18
C LEU A 91 4.50 -6.48 12.64
N CYS A 92 5.06 -5.51 13.35
CA CYS A 92 4.68 -5.20 14.74
C CYS A 92 3.20 -4.82 14.85
N ALA A 93 2.68 -4.00 13.94
CA ALA A 93 1.26 -3.64 13.90
C ALA A 93 0.36 -4.86 13.66
N TYR A 94 0.78 -5.77 12.77
CA TYR A 94 0.06 -7.01 12.50
C TYR A 94 0.09 -7.97 13.71
N LEU A 95 1.27 -8.21 14.29
CA LEU A 95 1.43 -9.09 15.45
C LEU A 95 0.65 -8.59 16.66
N SER A 96 0.72 -7.30 16.96
CA SER A 96 -0.02 -6.69 18.08
C SER A 96 -1.53 -6.79 17.88
N GLY A 97 -2.05 -6.52 16.68
CA GLY A 97 -3.47 -6.64 16.42
C GLY A 97 -3.96 -8.10 16.37
N MET A 98 -3.14 -9.04 15.88
CA MET A 98 -3.45 -10.47 15.95
C MET A 98 -3.48 -10.97 17.40
N LEU A 99 -2.51 -10.55 18.22
CA LEU A 99 -2.47 -10.87 19.65
C LEU A 99 -3.72 -10.34 20.36
N ALA A 100 -4.14 -9.10 20.07
CA ALA A 100 -5.37 -8.53 20.63
C ALA A 100 -6.61 -9.36 20.25
N LEU A 101 -6.75 -9.76 18.99
CA LEU A 101 -7.85 -10.61 18.54
C LEU A 101 -7.82 -12.01 19.17
N MET A 102 -6.63 -12.58 19.33
CA MET A 102 -6.46 -13.89 19.98
C MET A 102 -6.90 -13.83 21.44
N LEU A 103 -6.49 -12.81 22.19
CA LEU A 103 -6.90 -12.63 23.59
C LEU A 103 -8.41 -12.44 23.72
N VAL A 104 -9.01 -11.58 22.90
CA VAL A 104 -10.47 -11.37 22.90
C VAL A 104 -11.21 -12.65 22.51
N GLY A 105 -10.72 -13.38 21.50
CA GLY A 105 -11.29 -14.64 21.06
C GLY A 105 -11.24 -15.73 22.14
N ILE A 106 -10.13 -15.84 22.88
CA ILE A 106 -10.00 -16.77 24.01
C ILE A 106 -10.99 -16.42 25.11
N ILE A 107 -11.11 -15.14 25.49
CA ILE A 107 -12.05 -14.69 26.53
C ILE A 107 -13.49 -15.04 26.12
N ILE A 108 -13.88 -14.72 24.88
CA ILE A 108 -15.21 -15.04 24.37
C ILE A 108 -15.44 -16.56 24.34
N GLY A 109 -14.43 -17.33 23.90
CA GLY A 109 -14.51 -18.79 23.87
C GLY A 109 -14.74 -19.41 25.25
N ILE A 110 -14.05 -18.92 26.28
CA ILE A 110 -14.24 -19.36 27.67
C ILE A 110 -15.66 -19.03 28.15
N ILE A 111 -16.13 -17.81 27.91
CA ILE A 111 -17.48 -17.38 28.32
C ILE A 111 -18.55 -18.26 27.65
N VAL A 112 -18.44 -18.47 26.34
CA VAL A 112 -19.37 -19.32 25.58
C VAL A 112 -19.33 -20.77 26.09
N GLY A 113 -18.14 -21.31 26.35
CA GLY A 113 -17.98 -22.67 26.87
C GLY A 113 -18.65 -22.88 28.24
N VAL A 114 -18.49 -21.92 29.16
CA VAL A 114 -19.12 -21.99 30.49
C VAL A 114 -20.65 -21.83 30.37
N SER A 115 -21.14 -20.86 29.60
CA SER A 115 -22.57 -20.62 29.46
C SER A 115 -23.33 -21.77 28.78
N THR A 116 -22.71 -22.42 27.78
CA THR A 116 -23.32 -23.58 27.11
C THR A 116 -23.40 -24.80 28.02
N ALA A 117 -22.37 -25.05 28.84
CA ALA A 117 -22.35 -26.15 29.80
C ALA A 117 -23.38 -25.99 30.93
N VAL A 118 -23.65 -24.77 31.40
CA VAL A 118 -24.55 -24.51 32.53
C VAL A 118 -26.00 -24.33 32.11
N MET A 119 -26.27 -23.65 30.98
CA MET A 119 -27.61 -23.14 30.66
C MET A 119 -28.18 -23.65 29.32
N GLY A 120 -27.52 -24.57 28.62
CA GLY A 120 -27.93 -24.94 27.24
C GLY A 120 -27.82 -23.77 26.26
N GLY A 121 -26.88 -22.85 26.52
CA GLY A 121 -26.80 -21.48 25.98
C GLY A 121 -26.41 -21.32 24.51
N ALA A 122 -27.09 -21.98 23.57
CA ALA A 122 -26.91 -21.77 22.14
C ALA A 122 -27.18 -20.31 21.70
N THR A 123 -28.08 -19.61 22.40
CA THR A 123 -28.43 -18.21 22.11
C THR A 123 -27.32 -17.23 22.48
N LEU A 124 -26.64 -17.44 23.62
CA LEU A 124 -25.54 -16.59 24.08
C LEU A 124 -24.30 -16.73 23.19
N ALA A 125 -24.04 -17.93 22.69
CA ALA A 125 -22.95 -18.20 21.74
C ALA A 125 -23.10 -17.37 20.45
N ASN A 126 -24.29 -17.39 19.85
CA ASN A 126 -24.57 -16.64 18.63
C ASN A 126 -24.49 -15.12 18.85
N LEU A 127 -24.94 -14.61 20.00
CA LEU A 127 -24.86 -13.17 20.31
C LEU A 127 -23.41 -12.69 20.45
N LEU A 128 -22.55 -13.45 21.14
CA LEU A 128 -21.14 -13.11 21.31
C LEU A 128 -20.36 -13.20 19.99
N LEU A 129 -20.67 -14.19 19.16
CA LEU A 129 -20.07 -14.32 17.82
C LEU A 129 -20.46 -13.13 16.93
N LEU A 130 -21.72 -12.68 17.00
CA LEU A 130 -22.21 -11.53 16.24
C LEU A 130 -21.51 -10.22 16.64
N LEU A 131 -21.05 -10.08 17.89
CA LEU A 131 -20.24 -8.94 18.35
C LEU A 131 -18.74 -9.11 18.03
N PHE A 132 -18.22 -10.33 17.97
CA PHE A 132 -16.81 -10.61 17.68
C PHE A 132 -16.45 -10.31 16.22
N VAL A 133 -17.30 -10.69 15.28
CA VAL A 133 -17.06 -10.49 13.84
C VAL A 133 -16.81 -9.01 13.48
N PRO A 134 -17.66 -8.03 13.85
CA PRO A 134 -17.41 -6.62 13.52
C PRO A 134 -16.16 -6.07 14.21
N LEU A 135 -15.83 -6.53 15.42
CA LEU A 135 -14.59 -6.17 16.10
C LEU A 135 -13.36 -6.69 15.34
N ALA A 136 -13.40 -7.96 14.90
CA ALA A 136 -12.35 -8.55 14.08
C ALA A 136 -12.15 -7.78 12.78
N ILE A 137 -13.25 -7.44 12.10
CA ILE A 137 -13.23 -6.60 10.90
C ILE A 137 -12.60 -5.24 11.20
N ALA A 138 -12.97 -4.57 12.30
CA ALA A 138 -12.42 -3.26 12.66
C ALA A 138 -10.90 -3.31 12.89
N VAL A 139 -10.39 -4.36 13.54
CA VAL A 139 -8.95 -4.55 13.75
C VAL A 139 -8.23 -4.81 12.43
N ILE A 140 -8.78 -5.65 11.56
CA ILE A 140 -8.23 -5.89 10.22
C ILE A 140 -8.19 -4.59 9.41
N VAL A 141 -9.27 -3.80 9.43
CA VAL A 141 -9.32 -2.49 8.76
C VAL A 141 -8.27 -1.55 9.33
N LEU A 142 -8.07 -1.53 10.65
CA LEU A 142 -7.03 -0.70 11.27
C LEU A 142 -5.62 -1.10 10.80
N MET A 143 -5.31 -2.39 10.74
CA MET A 143 -4.03 -2.88 10.21
C MET A 143 -3.82 -2.45 8.76
N LEU A 144 -4.88 -2.54 7.95
CA LEU A 144 -4.87 -2.18 6.54
C LEU A 144 -4.64 -0.66 6.37
N VAL A 145 -5.22 0.16 7.24
CA VAL A 145 -4.96 1.61 7.29
C VAL A 145 -3.50 1.91 7.62
N VAL A 146 -2.90 1.21 8.59
CA VAL A 146 -1.47 1.37 8.92
C VAL A 146 -0.58 1.01 7.72
N TYR A 147 -0.92 -0.07 7.01
CA TYR A 147 -0.23 -0.45 5.79
C TYR A 147 -0.28 0.69 4.74
N TYR A 148 -1.45 1.28 4.50
CA TYR A 148 -1.57 2.40 3.56
C TYR A 148 -0.79 3.63 3.97
N ILE A 149 -0.80 3.97 5.26
CA ILE A 149 -0.04 5.10 5.80
C ILE A 149 1.45 4.96 5.47
N LEU A 150 1.99 3.75 5.56
CA LEU A 150 3.40 3.48 5.28
C LEU A 150 3.68 3.18 3.81
N SER A 151 2.68 2.79 3.03
CA SER A 151 2.83 2.50 1.61
C SER A 151 3.29 3.71 0.77
N MET A 152 3.20 4.94 1.29
CA MET A 152 3.73 6.14 0.60
C MET A 152 5.24 6.32 0.81
N THR A 153 5.85 5.65 1.79
CA THR A 153 7.30 5.70 2.06
C THR A 153 8.12 5.28 0.84
N ARG A 154 7.69 4.28 0.07
CA ARG A 154 8.38 3.86 -1.16
C ARG A 154 8.47 4.95 -2.22
N PHE A 155 7.45 5.79 -2.34
CA PHE A 155 7.45 6.92 -3.27
C PHE A 155 8.32 8.07 -2.77
N ILE A 156 8.32 8.32 -1.46
CA ILE A 156 9.23 9.29 -0.82
C ILE A 156 10.68 8.89 -1.03
N LEU A 157 11.04 7.63 -0.79
CA LEU A 157 12.42 7.15 -0.97
C LEU A 157 12.87 7.15 -2.43
N ALA A 158 11.92 6.96 -3.35
CA ALA A 158 12.16 7.03 -4.79
C ALA A 158 12.47 8.46 -5.26
N GLU A 159 11.85 9.48 -4.64
CA GLU A 159 12.06 10.88 -5.03
C GLU A 159 13.19 11.55 -4.24
N SER A 160 13.30 11.27 -2.94
CA SER A 160 14.22 11.92 -2.01
C SER A 160 15.46 11.05 -1.77
N HIS A 161 16.65 11.56 -2.09
CA HIS A 161 17.91 10.81 -2.01
C HIS A 161 18.65 10.99 -0.67
N GLN A 162 18.32 12.01 0.14
CA GLN A 162 19.01 12.27 1.41
C GLN A 162 18.21 11.96 2.67
N ILE A 163 16.93 11.60 2.55
CA ILE A 163 16.08 11.35 3.73
C ILE A 163 16.49 10.07 4.48
N LYS A 164 16.47 10.12 5.82
CA LYS A 164 16.69 8.96 6.69
C LYS A 164 15.45 8.06 6.74
N ALA A 165 15.67 6.77 6.99
CA ALA A 165 14.61 5.76 7.08
C ALA A 165 13.42 6.18 7.95
N PHE A 166 13.67 6.51 9.21
CA PHE A 166 12.61 6.86 10.16
C PHE A 166 11.88 8.16 9.78
N ASP A 167 12.61 9.11 9.20
CA ASP A 167 12.04 10.38 8.74
C ASP A 167 11.16 10.16 7.50
N ALA A 168 11.52 9.24 6.60
CA ALA A 168 10.67 8.83 5.47
C ALA A 168 9.33 8.24 5.93
N LEU A 169 9.34 7.40 6.98
CA LEU A 169 8.13 6.83 7.57
C LEU A 169 7.26 7.91 8.23
N LYS A 170 7.86 8.82 9.01
CA LYS A 170 7.16 9.96 9.62
C LYS A 170 6.56 10.89 8.57
N LEU A 171 7.29 11.14 7.49
CA LEU A 171 6.84 11.97 6.38
C LEU A 171 5.64 11.34 5.68
N SER A 172 5.71 10.02 5.40
CA SER A 172 4.59 9.23 4.89
C SER A 172 3.34 9.34 5.77
N ALA A 173 3.52 9.29 7.10
CA ALA A 173 2.43 9.44 8.05
C ALA A 173 1.83 10.85 8.09
N ARG A 174 2.64 11.89 7.85
CA ARG A 174 2.17 13.29 7.80
C ARG A 174 1.38 13.58 6.52
N ILE A 175 1.87 13.16 5.36
CA ILE A 175 1.19 13.42 4.06
C ILE A 175 -0.13 12.65 3.93
N THR A 176 -0.27 11.50 4.61
CA THR A 176 -1.50 10.71 4.61
C THR A 176 -2.52 11.14 5.68
N LYS A 177 -2.13 12.05 6.60
CA LYS A 177 -2.99 12.50 7.71
C LYS A 177 -4.16 13.35 7.20
N GLY A 178 -5.36 12.82 7.36
CA GLY A 178 -6.61 13.42 6.88
C GLY A 178 -7.23 12.68 5.69
N HIS A 179 -6.44 11.88 4.97
CA HIS A 179 -6.84 11.21 3.72
C HIS A 179 -6.84 9.67 3.82
N ARG A 180 -6.78 9.10 5.02
CA ARG A 180 -6.74 7.64 5.22
C ARG A 180 -7.95 6.93 4.61
N ALA A 181 -9.14 7.50 4.79
CA ALA A 181 -10.37 7.01 4.19
C ALA A 181 -10.39 7.22 2.67
N ASP A 182 -9.83 8.32 2.18
CA ASP A 182 -9.72 8.60 0.74
C ASP A 182 -8.86 7.54 0.04
N ILE A 183 -7.72 7.17 0.64
CA ILE A 183 -6.82 6.11 0.15
C ILE A 183 -7.55 4.76 0.14
N PHE A 184 -8.24 4.42 1.24
CA PHE A 184 -9.01 3.17 1.32
C PHE A 184 -10.08 3.06 0.22
N VAL A 185 -10.89 4.11 0.04
CA VAL A 185 -11.94 4.12 -1.00
C VAL A 185 -11.32 4.19 -2.40
N PHE A 186 -10.15 4.82 -2.54
CA PHE A 186 -9.39 4.81 -3.78
C PHE A 186 -9.04 3.37 -4.19
N ASP A 187 -8.47 2.56 -3.29
CA ASP A 187 -8.15 1.16 -3.59
C ASP A 187 -9.40 0.27 -3.74
N LEU A 188 -10.46 0.51 -2.94
CA LEU A 188 -11.73 -0.22 -3.05
C LEU A 188 -12.36 -0.10 -4.45
N SER A 189 -12.17 1.03 -5.12
CA SER A 189 -12.67 1.21 -6.48
C SER A 189 -11.96 0.36 -7.54
N PHE A 190 -10.75 -0.12 -7.25
CA PHE A 190 -10.03 -1.05 -8.11
C PHE A 190 -10.40 -2.50 -7.84
N LEU A 191 -11.05 -2.79 -6.71
CA LEU A 191 -11.49 -4.14 -6.35
C LEU A 191 -12.44 -4.74 -7.40
N GLY A 192 -13.31 -3.90 -7.99
CA GLY A 192 -14.15 -4.31 -9.12
C GLY A 192 -13.35 -4.73 -10.35
N TRP A 193 -12.29 -4.00 -10.68
CA TRP A 193 -11.38 -4.34 -11.78
C TRP A 193 -10.57 -5.60 -11.48
N MET A 194 -10.11 -5.76 -10.23
CA MET A 194 -9.41 -6.97 -9.81
C MET A 194 -10.29 -8.22 -9.90
N LEU A 195 -11.54 -8.12 -9.47
CA LEU A 195 -12.53 -9.21 -9.54
C LEU A 195 -12.82 -9.59 -11.00
N LEU A 196 -12.99 -8.59 -11.87
CA LEU A 196 -13.12 -8.82 -13.31
C LEU A 196 -11.86 -9.50 -13.87
N GLY A 197 -10.70 -9.12 -13.36
CA GLY A 197 -9.43 -9.75 -13.71
C GLY A 197 -9.38 -11.22 -13.34
N VAL A 198 -9.89 -11.61 -12.17
CA VAL A 198 -10.00 -13.03 -11.77
C VAL A 198 -10.89 -13.80 -12.74
N LEU A 199 -12.01 -13.24 -13.19
CA LEU A 199 -12.88 -13.88 -14.20
C LEU A 199 -12.18 -14.09 -15.55
N THR A 200 -11.22 -13.23 -15.90
CA THR A 200 -10.39 -13.37 -17.11
C THR A 200 -9.14 -14.23 -16.91
N LEU A 201 -9.11 -15.10 -15.90
CA LEU A 201 -7.95 -15.92 -15.52
C LEU A 201 -6.69 -15.08 -15.20
N GLY A 202 -6.87 -13.85 -14.72
CA GLY A 202 -5.79 -12.94 -14.34
C GLY A 202 -5.15 -12.17 -15.50
N ILE A 203 -5.52 -12.44 -16.75
CA ILE A 203 -4.92 -11.78 -17.93
C ILE A 203 -5.16 -10.27 -17.91
N LEU A 204 -6.38 -9.84 -17.61
CA LEU A 204 -6.71 -8.42 -17.49
C LEU A 204 -5.92 -7.74 -16.36
N ASN A 205 -5.67 -8.46 -15.26
CA ASN A 205 -4.91 -7.92 -14.15
C ASN A 205 -3.48 -7.59 -14.57
N ILE A 206 -2.85 -8.52 -15.26
CA ILE A 206 -1.46 -8.40 -15.71
C ILE A 206 -1.31 -7.33 -16.81
N LEU A 207 -2.21 -7.32 -17.80
CA LEU A 207 -2.09 -6.47 -18.99
C LEU A 207 -2.58 -5.04 -18.81
N TYR A 208 -3.46 -4.80 -17.84
CA TYR A 208 -4.14 -3.51 -17.70
C TYR A 208 -4.21 -3.03 -16.25
N VAL A 209 -4.75 -3.85 -15.33
CA VAL A 209 -5.10 -3.36 -13.98
C VAL A 209 -3.86 -2.99 -13.18
N ILE A 210 -2.84 -3.85 -13.14
CA ILE A 210 -1.61 -3.59 -12.38
C ILE A 210 -0.90 -2.33 -12.89
N PRO A 211 -0.56 -2.18 -14.20
CA PRO A 211 0.15 -0.98 -14.64
C PRO A 211 -0.68 0.28 -14.42
N TYR A 212 -1.99 0.24 -14.68
CA TYR A 212 -2.90 1.34 -14.38
C TYR A 212 -2.92 1.70 -12.88
N MET A 213 -3.03 0.71 -12.00
CA MET A 213 -3.02 0.90 -10.55
C MET A 213 -1.71 1.49 -10.05
N THR A 214 -0.57 1.01 -10.55
CA THR A 214 0.74 1.55 -10.15
C THR A 214 0.89 3.02 -10.54
N THR A 215 0.46 3.42 -11.74
CA THR A 215 0.46 4.82 -12.17
C THR A 215 -0.55 5.65 -11.38
N ALA A 216 -1.71 5.09 -11.04
CA ALA A 216 -2.72 5.78 -10.25
C ALA A 216 -2.28 6.01 -8.80
N GLN A 217 -1.56 5.05 -8.20
CA GLN A 217 -0.95 5.20 -6.88
C GLN A 217 0.15 6.27 -6.85
N ALA A 218 0.97 6.36 -7.91
CA ALA A 218 1.92 7.45 -8.06
C ALA A 218 1.21 8.82 -8.10
N GLY A 219 0.10 8.91 -8.83
CA GLY A 219 -0.70 10.14 -8.86
C GLY A 219 -1.36 10.51 -7.55
N LEU A 220 -1.84 9.52 -6.80
CA LEU A 220 -2.35 9.71 -5.44
C LEU A 220 -1.25 10.27 -4.52
N TYR A 221 -0.04 9.72 -4.59
CA TYR A 221 1.10 10.24 -3.85
C TYR A 221 1.43 11.69 -4.22
N THR A 222 1.53 12.02 -5.51
CA THR A 222 1.83 13.38 -5.98
C THR A 222 0.82 14.40 -5.44
N GLU A 223 -0.46 14.04 -5.41
CA GLU A 223 -1.50 14.93 -4.93
C GLU A 223 -1.50 15.06 -3.39
N LEU A 224 -1.30 13.96 -2.66
CA LEU A 224 -1.14 13.98 -1.20
C LEU A 224 0.05 14.85 -0.78
N LYS A 225 1.18 14.71 -1.47
CA LYS A 225 2.37 15.55 -1.27
C LYS A 225 2.06 17.02 -1.53
N ARG A 226 1.46 17.34 -2.69
CA ARG A 226 1.09 18.70 -3.07
C ARG A 226 0.19 19.36 -2.02
N GLU A 227 -0.83 18.65 -1.55
CA GLU A 227 -1.75 19.20 -0.55
C GLU A 227 -1.08 19.40 0.81
N ALA A 228 -0.22 18.46 1.24
CA ALA A 228 0.52 18.59 2.49
C ALA A 228 1.47 19.80 2.49
N ILE A 229 2.10 20.10 1.36
CA ILE A 229 2.93 21.30 1.17
C ILE A 229 2.06 22.56 1.17
N ALA A 230 0.94 22.56 0.43
CA ALA A 230 0.03 23.71 0.36
C ALA A 230 -0.59 24.06 1.72
N MET A 231 -0.82 23.07 2.59
CA MET A 231 -1.30 23.25 3.96
C MET A 231 -0.18 23.56 4.98
N TYR A 232 1.06 23.79 4.53
CA TYR A 232 2.23 24.01 5.40
C TYR A 232 2.46 22.88 6.45
N LYS A 233 1.94 21.67 6.21
CA LYS A 233 2.13 20.51 7.10
C LYS A 233 3.52 19.91 6.96
N VAL A 234 4.14 20.12 5.81
CA VAL A 234 5.44 19.59 5.38
C VAL A 234 6.09 20.63 4.48
N LYS A 235 7.41 20.82 4.58
CA LYS A 235 8.17 21.68 3.66
C LYS A 235 8.67 20.88 2.46
N GLU A 236 8.78 21.54 1.30
CA GLU A 236 9.33 20.91 0.10
C GLU A 236 10.80 20.46 0.29
N GLU A 237 11.56 21.22 1.08
CA GLU A 237 12.93 20.90 1.49
C GLU A 237 13.05 19.55 2.21
N GLU A 238 11.98 19.07 2.86
CA GLU A 238 11.99 17.77 3.53
C GLU A 238 11.99 16.61 2.52
N PHE A 239 11.76 16.87 1.23
CA PHE A 239 11.80 15.87 0.16
C PHE A 239 13.09 15.92 -0.68
N ASN A 240 14.06 16.76 -0.34
CA ASN A 240 15.37 16.81 -0.99
C ASN A 240 16.42 16.06 -0.15
#